data_AF-A0A088S6I9-F1
#
_entry.id   AF-A0A088S6I9-F1
#
_cell.length_a   1.000
_cell.length_b   1.000
_cell.length_c   1.000
_cell.angle_alpha   90.00
_cell.angle_beta   90.00
_cell.angle_gamma   90.00
#
_symmetry.space_group_name_H-M   'P 1'
#
loop_
_entity.id
_entity.type
_entity.pdbx_description
1 polymer ?
#
loop_
_entity_poly.entity_id
_entity_poly.type
_entity_poly.pdbx_seq_one_letter_code
_entity_poly.pdbx_strand_id
1 'polypeptide(L)' 'IECIMGKVAAHVGKEGDATPFTDVTVDNISKALQKCGYQMRGFETMYNGHTG' A
#
# COMPACT_ATOMS: atom_id res chain seq x y z
N ILE A 1 -3.09 -2.11 7.62
CA ILE A 1 -1.62 -2.05 7.46
C ILE A 1 -1.17 -3.14 6.50
N GLU A 2 -1.50 -4.41 6.77
CA GLU A 2 -1.27 -5.57 5.90
C GLU A 2 -1.64 -5.32 4.42
N CYS A 3 -2.89 -4.97 4.10
CA CYS A 3 -3.31 -4.80 2.69
C CYS A 3 -2.52 -3.70 1.95
N ILE A 4 -2.14 -2.64 2.68
CA ILE A 4 -1.38 -1.50 2.16
C ILE A 4 0.09 -1.94 1.93
N MET A 5 0.64 -2.71 2.86
CA MET A 5 1.99 -3.27 2.75
C MET A 5 2.10 -4.31 1.64
N GLY A 6 1.11 -5.18 1.47
CA GLY A 6 1.06 -6.15 0.36
C GLY A 6 1.06 -5.46 -1.00
N LYS A 7 0.33 -4.34 -1.12
CA LYS A 7 0.31 -3.51 -2.33
C LYS A 7 1.66 -2.86 -2.62
N VAL A 8 2.34 -2.35 -1.58
CA VAL A 8 3.71 -1.81 -1.72
C VAL A 8 4.70 -2.93 -2.07
N ALA A 9 4.62 -4.08 -1.41
CA ALA A 9 5.48 -5.23 -1.66
C ALA A 9 5.36 -5.74 -3.10
N ALA A 10 4.13 -5.80 -3.63
CA ALA A 10 3.86 -6.17 -5.02
C ALA A 10 4.48 -5.19 -6.03
N HIS A 11 4.57 -3.90 -5.71
CA HIS A 11 5.15 -2.87 -6.60
C HIS A 11 6.65 -2.67 -6.45
N VAL A 12 7.18 -2.83 -5.23
CA VAL A 12 8.59 -2.62 -4.91
C VAL A 12 9.41 -3.90 -5.12
N GLY A 13 8.75 -5.07 -5.18
CA GLY A 13 9.42 -6.36 -5.33
C GLY A 13 10.22 -6.77 -4.10
N LYS A 14 9.86 -6.24 -2.91
CA LYS A 14 10.47 -6.56 -1.62
C LYS A 14 9.43 -7.17 -0.70
N GLU A 15 9.79 -8.21 0.03
CA GLU A 15 8.97 -8.71 1.14
C GLU A 15 8.84 -7.61 2.21
N GLY A 16 7.59 -7.27 2.55
CA GLY A 16 7.31 -6.35 3.63
C GLY A 16 7.51 -7.06 4.97
N ASP A 17 8.46 -6.59 5.77
CA ASP A 17 8.67 -7.11 7.12
C ASP A 17 7.52 -6.68 8.03
N ALA A 18 6.71 -7.66 8.45
CA ALA A 18 5.56 -7.50 9.32
C ALA A 18 5.87 -7.84 10.78
N THR A 19 7.14 -8.08 11.13
CA THR A 19 7.50 -8.46 12.51
C THR A 19 7.08 -7.38 13.49
N PRO A 20 6.40 -7.72 14.61
CA PRO A 20 5.99 -6.75 15.60
C PRO A 20 7.19 -5.95 16.12
N PHE A 21 7.04 -4.64 16.30
CA PHE A 21 8.06 -3.70 16.82
C PHE A 21 9.23 -3.33 15.86
N THR A 22 9.11 -3.55 14.55
CA THR A 22 10.05 -3.00 13.56
C THR A 22 9.74 -1.56 13.17
N ASP A 23 10.74 -0.85 12.62
CA ASP A 23 10.66 0.54 12.13
C ASP A 23 9.73 0.75 10.91
N VAL A 24 8.96 -0.26 10.52
CA VAL A 24 7.97 -0.17 9.44
C VAL A 24 6.75 0.59 9.96
N THR A 25 6.84 1.91 9.96
CA THR A 25 5.72 2.78 10.32
C THR A 25 4.72 2.91 9.17
N VAL A 26 3.46 3.22 9.51
CA VAL A 26 2.40 3.53 8.53
C VAL A 26 2.80 4.69 7.61
N ASP A 27 3.62 5.62 8.10
CA ASP A 27 4.13 6.75 7.33
C ASP A 27 5.10 6.31 6.22
N ASN A 28 5.98 5.35 6.53
CA ASN A 28 6.90 4.76 5.55
C ASN A 28 6.13 4.05 4.42
N ILE A 29 5.09 3.28 4.76
CA ILE A 29 4.24 2.59 3.78
C ILE A 29 3.46 3.62 2.94
N SER A 30 2.94 4.67 3.57
CA SER A 30 2.19 5.75 2.89
C SER A 30 3.05 6.50 1.86
N LYS A 31 4.31 6.80 2.21
CA LYS A 31 5.28 7.41 1.28
C LYS A 31 5.66 6.49 0.13
N ALA A 32 5.79 5.19 0.40
CA ALA A 32 6.06 4.20 -0.64
C ALA A 32 4.89 4.09 -1.65
N LEU A 33 3.64 4.05 -1.16
CA LEU A 33 2.45 4.08 -2.02
C LEU A 33 2.42 5.32 -2.92
N GLN A 34 2.74 6.49 -2.36
CA GLN A 34 2.79 7.73 -3.13
C GLN A 34 3.85 7.68 -4.24
N LYS A 35 5.04 7.12 -3.95
CA LYS A 35 6.08 6.90 -4.97
C LYS A 35 5.64 5.96 -6.08
N CYS A 36 4.79 5.00 -5.78
CA CYS A 36 4.19 4.10 -6.76
C CYS A 36 2.99 4.73 -7.52
N GLY A 37 2.65 6.00 -7.26
CA GLY A 37 1.54 6.70 -7.91
C GLY A 37 0.17 6.43 -7.29
N TYR A 38 0.11 5.76 -6.14
CA TYR A 38 -1.14 5.46 -5.44
C TYR A 38 -1.44 6.46 -4.33
N GLN A 39 -2.72 6.56 -3.96
CA GLN A 39 -3.15 7.38 -2.84
C GLN A 39 -2.53 6.85 -1.52
N MET A 40 -2.07 7.75 -0.66
CA MET A 40 -1.30 7.43 0.55
C MET A 40 -2.01 6.49 1.55
N ARG A 41 -3.35 6.46 1.55
CA ARG A 41 -4.16 5.56 2.39
C ARG A 41 -4.60 4.29 1.66
N GLY A 42 -4.19 4.11 0.40
CA GLY A 42 -4.51 2.94 -0.40
C GLY A 42 -5.88 2.97 -1.09
N PHE A 43 -6.61 4.09 -1.07
CA PHE A 43 -7.89 4.22 -1.78
C PHE A 43 -7.69 4.31 -3.31
N GLU A 44 -8.61 3.72 -4.04
CA GLU A 44 -8.63 3.72 -5.51
C GLU A 44 -10.02 4.03 -6.02
N THR A 45 -10.08 4.69 -7.17
CA THR A 45 -11.32 4.87 -7.90
C THR A 45 -11.71 3.51 -8.49
N MET A 46 -12.84 2.99 -8.06
CA MET A 46 -13.44 1.79 -8.60
C MET A 46 -14.78 2.17 -9.26
N TYR A 47 -15.00 1.66 -10.46
CA TYR A 47 -16.24 1.84 -11.22
C TYR A 47 -17.16 0.64 -11.02
N ASN A 48 -18.47 0.87 -11.01
CA ASN A 48 -19.45 -0.18 -10.84
C ASN A 48 -19.54 -1.03 -12.12
N GLY A 49 -19.36 -2.35 -12.01
CA GLY A 49 -19.42 -3.25 -13.17
C GLY A 49 -20.79 -3.30 -13.89
N HIS A 50 -21.87 -2.86 -13.24
CA HIS A 50 -23.21 -2.83 -13.85
C HIS A 50 -23.55 -1.50 -14.53
N THR A 51 -22.96 -0.38 -14.10
CA THR A 51 -23.41 0.96 -14.52
C THR A 51 -22.28 1.90 -14.92
N GLY A 52 -21.02 1.56 -14.64
CA GLY A 52 -19.93 2.52 -14.51
C GLY A 52 -19.97 3.18 -13.13
#